data_AF-A0A212FDG2-F1
#
_entry.id   AF-A0A212FDG2-F1
#
_cell.length_a   1.000
_cell.length_b   1.000
_cell.length_c   1.000
_cell.angle_alpha   90.00
_cell.angle_beta   90.00
_cell.angle_gamma   90.00
#
_symmetry.space_group_name_H-M   'P 1'
#
loop_
_entity.id
_entity.type
_entity.pdbx_description
1 polymer ?
#
loop_
_entity_poly.entity_id
_entity_poly.type
_entity_poly.pdbx_seq_one_letter_code
_entity_poly.pdbx_strand_id
1 'polypeptide(L)'
;MSMTDPFDISHPPTNLLKTIFSKDYCFQYDFITVVNVMRFVSFLVSVILLLNVNCIRYETRCKLVRELLKAGIPNDIFLGQWVCLAEKVSNRDTKAFVVSPSGKKSYGIFQIPSRWCREGKKGGECNVACESLLDDDIRDDTACAVTIFHREGFKYWTKWENRCKNDKMITTEIYKCPDLIHPRLSPELNSPSEVLRTKRKHSRVGMERS
;
A
#
# COMPACT_ATOMS: atom_id res chain seq x y z
N MET A 1 86.79 -29.56 -32.80
CA MET A 1 87.69 -28.39 -32.81
C MET A 1 86.93 -27.26 -33.49
N SER A 2 86.79 -26.13 -32.78
CA SER A 2 86.16 -24.85 -33.15
C SER A 2 86.38 -24.44 -34.62
N MET A 3 85.34 -24.00 -35.34
CA MET A 3 84.87 -22.60 -35.46
C MET A 3 85.97 -21.61 -35.85
N THR A 4 85.85 -21.03 -37.04
CA THR A 4 85.79 -19.57 -37.28
C THR A 4 85.50 -19.29 -38.75
N ASP A 5 84.43 -18.55 -39.02
CA ASP A 5 84.39 -17.48 -40.02
C ASP A 5 83.27 -16.47 -39.62
N PRO A 6 83.37 -15.19 -40.02
CA PRO A 6 83.03 -14.05 -39.17
C PRO A 6 81.80 -13.24 -39.61
N PHE A 7 81.32 -12.42 -38.66
CA PHE A 7 80.75 -11.05 -38.77
C PHE A 7 80.50 -10.50 -40.19
N ASP A 8 79.31 -10.01 -40.53
CA ASP A 8 78.82 -8.63 -40.32
C ASP A 8 77.42 -8.52 -40.97
N ILE A 9 76.48 -7.60 -40.72
CA ILE A 9 76.22 -6.53 -39.75
C ILE A 9 74.78 -6.11 -40.07
N SER A 10 73.97 -5.84 -39.04
CA SER A 10 73.14 -4.62 -39.01
C SER A 10 72.60 -4.42 -37.61
N HIS A 11 73.15 -3.42 -36.93
CA HIS A 11 72.83 -2.97 -35.58
C HIS A 11 71.44 -2.30 -35.46
N PRO A 12 70.94 -2.11 -34.21
CA PRO A 12 69.59 -1.66 -33.83
C PRO A 12 69.58 -0.11 -33.61
N PRO A 13 68.53 0.60 -33.10
CA PRO A 13 67.98 0.39 -31.74
C PRO A 13 66.46 0.65 -31.55
N THR A 14 65.93 -0.06 -30.54
CA THR A 14 64.96 0.34 -29.48
C THR A 14 63.90 1.43 -29.70
N ASN A 15 62.74 1.13 -29.07
CA ASN A 15 61.69 2.04 -28.56
C ASN A 15 60.51 2.35 -29.48
N LEU A 16 59.59 1.37 -29.58
CA LEU A 16 58.18 1.64 -29.87
C LEU A 16 57.25 1.06 -28.78
N LEU A 17 57.64 1.19 -27.50
CA LEU A 17 56.81 0.87 -26.33
C LEU A 17 56.54 2.12 -25.47
N LYS A 18 56.45 3.31 -26.09
CA LYS A 18 56.05 4.54 -25.40
C LYS A 18 55.24 5.44 -26.33
N THR A 19 54.05 5.02 -26.73
CA THR A 19 52.94 5.97 -26.94
C THR A 19 51.61 5.22 -27.06
N ILE A 20 50.76 5.45 -26.05
CA ILE A 20 49.29 5.45 -26.15
C ILE A 20 48.61 4.07 -26.00
N PHE A 21 48.89 3.39 -24.89
CA PHE A 21 47.80 2.85 -24.07
C PHE A 21 47.24 4.03 -23.27
N SER A 22 46.19 4.67 -23.79
CA SER A 22 45.44 5.66 -23.02
C SER A 22 43.98 5.63 -23.48
N LYS A 23 43.23 4.75 -22.82
CA LYS A 23 41.85 4.94 -22.37
C LYS A 23 41.40 3.67 -21.62
N ASP A 24 42.13 3.37 -20.55
CA ASP A 24 41.62 2.54 -19.46
C ASP A 24 40.55 3.36 -18.74
N TYR A 25 39.30 3.25 -19.18
CA TYR A 25 38.16 3.60 -18.33
C TYR A 25 37.86 2.41 -17.42
N CYS A 26 38.78 2.08 -16.52
CA CYS A 26 38.49 1.24 -15.36
C CYS A 26 38.45 2.15 -14.14
N PHE A 27 37.23 2.47 -13.74
CA PHE A 27 36.90 3.06 -12.45
C PHE A 27 37.57 2.26 -11.32
N GLN A 28 38.72 2.74 -10.84
CA GLN A 28 39.27 2.33 -9.55
C GLN A 28 38.55 3.13 -8.47
N TYR A 29 37.28 2.78 -8.23
CA TYR A 29 36.65 3.16 -6.98
C TYR A 29 37.38 2.40 -5.86
N ASP A 30 37.93 3.12 -4.88
CA ASP A 30 38.55 2.53 -3.69
C ASP A 30 37.65 1.40 -3.14
N PHE A 31 38.22 0.23 -2.90
CA PHE A 31 37.48 -0.90 -2.31
C PHE A 31 36.76 -0.48 -1.02
N ILE A 32 37.40 0.40 -0.24
CA ILE A 32 36.83 1.04 0.96
C ILE A 32 35.62 1.93 0.59
N THR A 33 35.71 2.72 -0.47
CA THR A 33 34.62 3.56 -0.97
C THR A 33 33.46 2.71 -1.48
N VAL A 34 33.70 1.62 -2.21
CA VAL A 34 32.64 0.70 -2.66
C VAL A 34 31.96 0.01 -1.48
N VAL A 35 32.71 -0.49 -0.51
CA VAL A 35 32.15 -1.14 0.70
C VAL A 35 31.37 -0.14 1.56
N ASN A 36 31.87 1.09 1.72
CA ASN A 36 31.16 2.15 2.44
C ASN A 36 29.89 2.57 1.69
N VAL A 37 29.93 2.70 0.37
CA VAL A 37 28.74 2.97 -0.46
C VAL A 37 27.73 1.83 -0.33
N MET A 38 28.16 0.56 -0.39
CA MET A 38 27.26 -0.58 -0.18
C MET A 38 26.66 -0.60 1.23
N ARG A 39 27.42 -0.22 2.26
CA ARG A 39 26.90 -0.07 3.64
C ARG A 39 25.91 1.08 3.76
N PHE A 40 26.18 2.22 3.15
CA PHE A 40 25.26 3.35 3.09
C PHE A 40 23.99 3.00 2.33
N VAL A 41 24.10 2.35 1.17
CA VAL A 41 22.94 1.88 0.38
C VAL A 41 22.14 0.86 1.19
N SER A 42 22.79 -0.11 1.84
CA SER A 42 22.12 -1.09 2.71
C SER A 42 21.41 -0.44 3.91
N PHE A 43 22.05 0.55 4.54
CA PHE A 43 21.46 1.32 5.63
C PHE A 43 20.27 2.15 5.14
N LEU A 44 20.39 2.83 3.99
CA LEU A 44 19.28 3.56 3.37
C LEU A 44 18.13 2.63 2.99
N VAL A 45 18.41 1.45 2.42
CA VAL A 45 17.38 0.44 2.11
C VAL A 45 16.72 -0.08 3.38
N SER A 46 17.48 -0.32 4.44
CA SER A 46 16.96 -0.78 5.73
C SER A 46 16.13 0.30 6.43
N VAL A 47 16.57 1.56 6.41
CA VAL A 47 15.79 2.70 6.92
C VAL A 47 14.52 2.88 6.09
N ILE A 48 14.60 2.79 4.76
CA ILE A 48 13.43 2.83 3.88
C ILE A 48 12.48 1.66 4.21
N LEU A 49 12.96 0.43 4.39
CA LEU A 49 12.12 -0.71 4.81
C LEU A 49 11.45 -0.47 6.18
N LEU A 50 12.18 0.08 7.16
CA LEU A 50 11.66 0.39 8.49
C LEU A 50 10.62 1.52 8.47
N LEU A 51 10.73 2.48 7.54
CA LEU A 51 9.75 3.56 7.37
C LEU A 51 8.44 3.11 6.72
N ASN A 52 8.39 1.91 6.13
CA ASN A 52 7.21 1.38 5.42
C ASN A 52 6.36 0.42 6.26
N VAL A 53 6.70 0.16 7.53
CA VAL A 53 5.87 -0.65 8.44
C VAL A 53 5.02 0.25 9.33
N ASN A 54 4.18 1.08 8.72
CA ASN A 54 3.08 1.69 9.45
C ASN A 54 1.96 0.66 9.47
N CYS A 55 1.57 0.20 10.66
CA CYS A 55 0.39 -0.65 10.82
C CYS A 55 -0.77 0.27 11.21
N ILE A 56 -1.77 0.40 10.34
CA ILE A 56 -2.94 1.19 10.70
C ILE A 56 -3.84 0.37 11.61
N ARG A 57 -3.93 0.84 12.85
CA ARG A 57 -5.05 0.56 13.72
C ARG A 57 -5.84 1.83 13.91
N TYR A 58 -7.10 1.82 13.52
CA TYR A 58 -7.93 3.02 13.69
C TYR A 58 -8.22 3.24 15.16
N GLU A 59 -7.53 4.22 15.74
CA GLU A 59 -7.62 4.52 17.17
C GLU A 59 -9.07 4.82 17.60
N THR A 60 -9.80 5.56 16.77
CA THR A 60 -11.19 5.95 17.06
C THR A 60 -12.17 5.38 16.06
N ARG A 61 -13.41 5.17 16.51
CA ARG A 61 -14.54 4.74 15.66
C ARG A 61 -14.80 5.74 14.53
N CYS A 62 -14.64 7.04 14.77
CA CYS A 62 -14.86 8.06 13.73
C CYS A 62 -13.80 8.04 12.63
N LYS A 63 -12.53 7.77 12.96
CA LYS A 63 -11.50 7.58 11.92
C LYS A 63 -11.84 6.40 11.03
N LEU A 64 -12.27 5.28 11.63
CA LEU A 64 -12.73 4.11 10.88
C LEU A 64 -13.96 4.44 10.02
N VAL A 65 -14.98 5.11 10.57
CA VAL A 65 -16.17 5.57 9.81
C VAL A 65 -15.77 6.32 8.55
N ARG A 66 -14.85 7.28 8.67
CA ARG A 66 -14.38 8.07 7.52
C ARG A 66 -13.78 7.20 6.42
N GLU A 67 -12.92 6.26 6.78
CA GLU A 67 -12.29 5.37 5.80
C GLU A 67 -13.27 4.37 5.21
N LEU A 68 -14.24 3.87 5.98
CA LEU A 68 -15.32 3.01 5.47
C LEU A 68 -16.23 3.75 4.47
N LEU A 69 -16.51 5.04 4.71
CA LEU A 69 -17.26 5.87 3.77
C LEU A 69 -16.47 6.08 2.47
N LYS A 70 -15.16 6.36 2.57
CA LYS A 70 -14.28 6.47 1.40
C LYS A 70 -14.13 5.15 0.63
N ALA A 71 -14.15 4.02 1.34
CA ALA A 71 -14.08 2.69 0.77
C ALA A 71 -15.40 2.24 0.09
N GLY A 72 -16.48 3.00 0.26
CA GLY A 72 -17.74 2.79 -0.45
C GLY A 72 -18.64 1.73 0.18
N ILE A 73 -18.73 1.69 1.52
CA ILE A 73 -19.75 0.86 2.18
C ILE A 73 -21.15 1.23 1.65
N PRO A 74 -21.95 0.24 1.20
CA PRO A 74 -23.31 0.50 0.75
C PRO A 74 -24.19 0.82 1.95
N ASN A 75 -24.91 1.95 1.86
CA ASN A 75 -25.89 2.43 2.84
C ASN A 75 -25.31 2.76 4.23
N ASP A 76 -25.40 4.02 4.61
CA ASP A 76 -25.09 4.55 5.93
C ASP A 76 -25.86 3.85 7.08
N ILE A 77 -27.04 3.30 6.80
CA ILE A 77 -27.90 2.56 7.74
C ILE A 77 -27.14 1.45 8.49
N PHE A 78 -26.26 0.70 7.81
CA PHE A 78 -25.51 -0.41 8.43
C PHE A 78 -24.12 -0.03 8.91
N LEU A 79 -23.72 1.24 8.79
CA LEU A 79 -22.36 1.68 9.09
C LEU A 79 -21.92 1.33 10.52
N GLY A 80 -22.83 1.46 11.50
CA GLY A 80 -22.52 1.09 12.88
C GLY A 80 -22.31 -0.41 13.09
N GLN A 81 -22.95 -1.26 12.28
CA GLN A 81 -22.74 -2.70 12.30
C GLN A 81 -21.38 -3.07 11.72
N TRP A 82 -20.93 -2.38 10.67
CA TRP A 82 -19.59 -2.53 10.10
C TRP A 82 -18.48 -2.11 11.07
N VAL A 83 -18.66 -0.95 11.74
CA VAL A 83 -17.74 -0.48 12.78
C VAL A 83 -17.69 -1.46 13.95
N CYS A 84 -18.84 -1.97 14.39
CA CYS A 84 -18.89 -2.99 15.45
C CYS A 84 -18.18 -4.27 15.03
N LEU A 85 -18.45 -4.78 13.83
CA LEU A 85 -17.79 -5.96 13.28
C LEU A 85 -16.27 -5.80 13.36
N ALA A 86 -15.72 -4.75 12.72
CA ALA A 86 -14.28 -4.46 12.69
C ALA A 86 -13.69 -4.36 14.11
N GLU A 87 -14.36 -3.66 15.02
CA GLU A 87 -13.89 -3.55 16.40
C GLU A 87 -13.86 -4.89 17.13
N LYS A 88 -14.89 -5.74 16.98
CA LYS A 88 -14.96 -7.00 17.73
C LYS A 88 -14.11 -8.11 17.13
N VAL A 89 -13.87 -8.10 15.82
CA VAL A 89 -13.09 -9.16 15.16
C VAL A 89 -11.58 -8.90 15.17
N SER A 90 -11.16 -7.66 14.94
CA SER A 90 -9.75 -7.27 14.78
C SER A 90 -9.31 -6.13 15.72
N ASN A 91 -10.22 -5.52 16.48
CA ASN A 91 -9.94 -4.28 17.21
C ASN A 91 -9.55 -3.11 16.30
N ARG A 92 -10.16 -3.07 15.09
CA ARG A 92 -9.93 -2.05 14.04
C ARG A 92 -8.50 -2.03 13.50
N ASP A 93 -7.80 -3.15 13.61
CA ASP A 93 -6.44 -3.35 13.12
C ASP A 93 -6.47 -3.92 11.71
N THR A 94 -5.92 -3.21 10.73
CA THR A 94 -5.92 -3.64 9.33
C THR A 94 -4.94 -4.79 9.09
N LYS A 95 -3.97 -5.00 9.97
CA LYS A 95 -2.98 -6.09 9.84
C LYS A 95 -3.31 -7.29 10.70
N ALA A 96 -4.51 -7.34 11.26
CA ALA A 96 -4.95 -8.44 12.10
C ALA A 96 -4.93 -9.77 11.32
N PHE A 97 -4.12 -10.71 11.77
CA PHE A 97 -4.00 -12.04 11.20
C PHE A 97 -4.22 -13.09 12.28
N VAL A 98 -5.16 -14.01 12.04
CA VAL A 98 -5.50 -15.06 13.01
C VAL A 98 -5.45 -16.42 12.33
N VAL A 99 -4.79 -17.37 12.98
CA VAL A 99 -4.81 -18.78 12.64
C VAL A 99 -5.59 -19.53 13.72
N SER A 100 -6.70 -20.15 13.33
CA SER A 100 -7.49 -20.98 14.24
C SER A 100 -6.72 -22.27 14.60
N PRO A 101 -7.08 -22.97 15.70
CA PRO A 101 -6.49 -24.26 16.04
C PRO A 101 -6.60 -25.31 14.92
N SER A 102 -7.63 -25.20 14.07
CA SER A 102 -7.83 -26.06 12.89
C SER A 102 -6.95 -25.68 11.68
N GLY A 103 -6.06 -24.69 11.82
CA GLY A 103 -5.21 -24.18 10.74
C GLY A 103 -5.90 -23.20 9.78
N LYS A 104 -7.21 -22.95 9.92
CA LYS A 104 -7.92 -21.96 9.09
C LYS A 104 -7.41 -20.55 9.42
N LYS A 105 -7.07 -19.79 8.37
CA LYS A 105 -6.55 -18.42 8.44
C LYS A 105 -7.63 -17.39 8.14
N SER A 106 -7.57 -16.25 8.83
CA SER A 106 -8.39 -15.06 8.64
C SER A 106 -7.53 -13.79 8.61
N TYR A 107 -7.91 -12.84 7.75
CA TYR A 107 -7.09 -11.67 7.41
C TYR A 107 -7.86 -10.37 7.61
N GLY A 108 -7.13 -9.34 7.99
CA GLY A 108 -7.55 -7.97 7.87
C GLY A 108 -8.56 -7.50 8.91
N ILE A 109 -9.02 -6.28 8.67
CA ILE A 109 -9.88 -5.54 9.60
C ILE A 109 -11.22 -6.26 9.85
N PHE A 110 -11.71 -7.03 8.87
CA PHE A 110 -12.94 -7.83 8.96
C PHE A 110 -12.70 -9.32 9.23
N GLN A 111 -11.46 -9.76 9.43
CA GLN A 111 -11.11 -11.17 9.66
C GLN A 111 -11.66 -12.11 8.58
N ILE A 112 -11.52 -11.70 7.31
CA ILE A 112 -11.97 -12.41 6.12
C ILE A 112 -11.27 -13.78 6.05
N PRO A 113 -11.99 -14.91 6.03
CA PRO A 113 -11.36 -16.22 5.96
C PRO A 113 -10.70 -16.52 4.61
N SER A 114 -9.62 -17.31 4.63
CA SER A 114 -8.84 -17.78 3.47
C SER A 114 -9.64 -18.40 2.30
N ARG A 115 -10.93 -18.74 2.44
CA ARG A 115 -11.77 -19.15 1.31
C ARG A 115 -12.09 -18.00 0.34
N TRP A 116 -12.10 -16.77 0.84
CA TRP A 116 -12.48 -15.58 0.08
C TRP A 116 -11.31 -14.92 -0.64
N CYS A 117 -10.08 -15.22 -0.24
CA CYS A 117 -8.85 -14.73 -0.85
C CYS A 117 -7.95 -15.90 -1.25
N ARG A 118 -6.77 -15.62 -1.80
CA ARG A 118 -5.73 -16.64 -2.03
C ARG A 118 -4.35 -16.09 -1.68
N GLU A 119 -3.54 -16.89 -0.99
CA GLU A 119 -2.18 -16.49 -0.63
C GLU A 119 -1.27 -16.48 -1.87
N GLY A 120 -0.39 -15.49 -1.95
CA GLY A 120 0.62 -15.32 -3.01
C GLY A 120 0.09 -14.89 -4.39
N LYS A 121 -1.23 -14.85 -4.61
CA LYS A 121 -1.85 -14.38 -5.86
C LYS A 121 -3.34 -14.10 -5.67
N LYS A 122 -3.93 -13.33 -6.59
CA LYS A 122 -5.39 -13.12 -6.62
C LYS A 122 -6.15 -14.46 -6.77
N GLY A 123 -7.22 -14.61 -6.00
CA GLY A 123 -8.08 -15.78 -6.04
C GLY A 123 -9.10 -15.81 -4.90
N GLY A 124 -9.65 -16.99 -4.63
CA GLY A 124 -10.78 -17.12 -3.72
C GLY A 124 -12.06 -16.50 -4.30
N GLU A 125 -13.12 -16.48 -3.50
CA GLU A 125 -14.43 -15.98 -3.94
C GLU A 125 -14.47 -14.46 -4.19
N CYS A 126 -13.58 -13.68 -3.58
CA CYS A 126 -13.44 -12.24 -3.83
C CYS A 126 -12.39 -11.91 -4.91
N ASN A 127 -11.65 -12.89 -5.43
CA ASN A 127 -10.56 -12.69 -6.40
C ASN A 127 -9.49 -11.68 -5.93
N VAL A 128 -9.10 -11.76 -4.66
CA VAL A 128 -8.08 -10.90 -4.02
C VAL A 128 -6.91 -11.74 -3.49
N ALA A 129 -5.73 -11.14 -3.36
CA ALA A 129 -4.63 -11.77 -2.65
C ALA A 129 -4.89 -11.65 -1.14
N CYS A 130 -4.58 -12.66 -0.33
CA CYS A 130 -4.84 -12.54 1.11
C CYS A 130 -3.95 -11.48 1.78
N GLU A 131 -2.80 -11.18 1.19
CA GLU A 131 -1.84 -10.20 1.67
C GLU A 131 -2.30 -8.76 1.45
N SER A 132 -3.16 -8.49 0.45
CA SER A 132 -3.71 -7.14 0.27
C SER A 132 -4.70 -6.79 1.38
N LEU A 133 -5.38 -7.79 1.94
CA LEU A 133 -6.23 -7.64 3.12
C LEU A 133 -5.45 -7.37 4.43
N LEU A 134 -4.12 -7.25 4.38
CA LEU A 134 -3.26 -6.95 5.53
C LEU A 134 -2.52 -5.62 5.38
N ASP A 135 -2.87 -4.83 4.36
CA ASP A 135 -2.30 -3.50 4.17
C ASP A 135 -3.14 -2.42 4.89
N ASP A 136 -2.81 -1.16 4.65
CA ASP A 136 -3.44 -0.01 5.31
C ASP A 136 -4.69 0.50 4.55
N ASP A 137 -4.88 0.05 3.30
CA ASP A 137 -5.97 0.44 2.40
C ASP A 137 -7.13 -0.56 2.47
N ILE A 138 -8.11 -0.26 3.31
CA ILE A 138 -9.26 -1.16 3.55
C ILE A 138 -10.28 -1.25 2.39
N ARG A 139 -9.97 -0.80 1.18
CA ARG A 139 -10.93 -0.81 0.05
C ARG A 139 -11.26 -2.21 -0.42
N ASP A 140 -10.26 -3.07 -0.58
CA ASP A 140 -10.45 -4.46 -0.98
C ASP A 140 -11.00 -5.31 0.18
N ASP A 141 -10.60 -5.04 1.43
CA ASP A 141 -11.26 -5.56 2.64
C ASP A 141 -12.75 -5.28 2.61
N THR A 142 -13.11 -4.00 2.41
CA THR A 142 -14.50 -3.54 2.43
C THR A 142 -15.29 -4.17 1.29
N ALA A 143 -14.76 -4.16 0.07
CA ALA A 143 -15.42 -4.78 -1.09
C ALA A 143 -15.66 -6.28 -0.88
N CYS A 144 -14.68 -6.99 -0.35
CA CYS A 144 -14.83 -8.41 -0.07
C CYS A 144 -15.82 -8.65 1.06
N ALA A 145 -15.73 -7.93 2.18
CA ALA A 145 -16.67 -8.07 3.29
C ALA A 145 -18.13 -7.76 2.88
N VAL A 146 -18.35 -6.76 2.02
CA VAL A 146 -19.66 -6.47 1.42
C VAL A 146 -20.15 -7.64 0.57
N THR A 147 -19.28 -8.27 -0.21
CA THR A 147 -19.62 -9.50 -0.97
C THR A 147 -20.07 -10.63 -0.04
N ILE A 148 -19.37 -10.84 1.07
CA ILE A 148 -19.74 -11.81 2.11
C ILE A 148 -21.11 -11.46 2.70
N PHE A 149 -21.32 -10.19 3.06
CA PHE A 149 -22.58 -9.72 3.62
C PHE A 149 -23.76 -9.93 2.66
N HIS A 150 -23.59 -9.67 1.36
CA HIS A 150 -24.65 -9.93 0.38
C HIS A 150 -24.99 -11.42 0.24
N ARG A 151 -24.03 -12.32 0.43
CA ARG A 151 -24.24 -13.78 0.32
C ARG A 151 -24.76 -14.41 1.61
N GLU A 152 -24.20 -14.01 2.76
CA GLU A 152 -24.34 -14.72 4.03
C GLU A 152 -25.00 -13.88 5.13
N GLY A 153 -25.03 -12.55 4.95
CA GLY A 153 -25.36 -11.58 5.98
C GLY A 153 -24.29 -11.46 7.06
N PHE A 154 -24.51 -10.56 8.02
CA PHE A 154 -23.57 -10.35 9.12
C PHE A 154 -23.40 -11.57 10.06
N LYS A 155 -24.39 -12.48 10.10
CA LYS A 155 -24.32 -13.73 10.88
C LYS A 155 -23.14 -14.63 10.48
N TYR A 156 -22.55 -14.41 9.30
CA TYR A 156 -21.33 -15.09 8.88
C TYR A 156 -20.19 -14.95 9.91
N TRP A 157 -20.11 -13.78 10.56
CA TRP A 157 -19.15 -13.54 11.62
C TRP A 157 -19.77 -13.83 12.99
N THR A 158 -19.46 -15.00 13.57
CA THR A 158 -19.98 -15.40 14.89
C THR A 158 -19.70 -14.37 15.98
N LYS A 159 -18.53 -13.71 15.94
CA LYS A 159 -18.20 -12.63 16.89
C LYS A 159 -19.16 -11.44 16.75
N TRP A 160 -19.56 -11.08 15.53
CA TRP A 160 -20.56 -10.03 15.33
C TRP A 160 -21.93 -10.47 15.83
N GLU A 161 -22.34 -11.71 15.54
CA GLU A 161 -23.64 -12.21 16.00
C GLU A 161 -23.77 -12.13 17.52
N ASN A 162 -22.70 -12.52 18.23
CA ASN A 162 -22.69 -12.54 19.69
C ASN A 162 -22.49 -11.16 20.35
N ARG A 163 -21.94 -10.17 19.63
CA ARG A 163 -21.45 -8.92 20.23
C ARG A 163 -21.99 -7.64 19.60
N CYS A 164 -22.68 -7.71 18.46
CA CYS A 164 -23.11 -6.55 17.69
C CYS A 164 -24.60 -6.57 17.33
N LYS A 165 -25.18 -7.74 17.01
CA LYS A 165 -26.56 -7.87 16.50
C LYS A 165 -27.62 -7.11 17.30
N ASN A 166 -27.49 -7.13 18.63
CA ASN A 166 -28.42 -6.46 19.56
C ASN A 166 -27.75 -5.32 20.37
N ASP A 167 -26.50 -4.98 20.05
CA ASP A 167 -25.77 -3.91 20.74
C ASP A 167 -25.94 -2.60 19.98
N LYS A 168 -26.54 -1.60 20.64
CA LYS A 168 -26.75 -0.26 20.09
C LYS A 168 -25.71 0.76 20.55
N MET A 169 -24.76 0.39 21.40
CA MET A 169 -23.77 1.32 21.96
C MET A 169 -22.90 1.91 20.85
N ILE A 170 -22.31 1.05 20.02
CA ILE A 170 -21.46 1.48 18.91
C ILE A 170 -22.26 2.27 17.88
N THR A 171 -23.46 1.80 17.52
CA THR A 171 -24.33 2.53 16.58
C THR A 171 -24.66 3.93 17.09
N THR A 172 -24.91 4.11 18.39
CA THR A 172 -25.26 5.41 18.96
C THR A 172 -24.07 6.38 18.99
N GLU A 173 -22.87 5.85 19.26
CA GLU A 173 -21.66 6.67 19.28
C GLU A 173 -21.24 7.16 17.90
N ILE A 174 -21.37 6.33 16.85
CA ILE A 174 -20.90 6.72 15.52
C ILE A 174 -21.70 7.90 14.95
N TYR A 175 -22.97 8.07 15.28
CA TYR A 175 -23.78 9.21 14.81
C TYR A 175 -23.31 10.56 15.36
N LYS A 176 -22.40 10.56 16.36
CA LYS A 176 -21.74 11.76 16.87
C LYS A 176 -20.48 12.12 16.07
N CYS A 177 -20.07 11.29 15.11
CA CYS A 177 -18.88 11.56 14.31
C CYS A 177 -19.11 12.78 13.40
N PRO A 178 -18.16 13.74 13.35
CA PRO A 178 -18.31 14.96 12.54
C PRO A 178 -18.61 14.70 11.06
N ASP A 179 -18.01 13.64 10.51
CA ASP A 179 -18.16 13.26 9.11
C ASP A 179 -19.59 12.83 8.74
N LEU A 180 -20.40 12.39 9.72
CA LEU A 180 -21.80 12.03 9.53
C LEU A 180 -22.76 13.21 9.77
N ILE A 181 -22.34 14.18 10.61
CA ILE A 181 -23.15 15.36 10.96
C ILE A 181 -23.10 16.41 9.85
N HIS A 182 -21.96 16.53 9.15
CA HIS A 182 -21.81 17.40 7.98
C HIS A 182 -21.37 16.60 6.76
N PRO A 183 -22.31 16.01 5.98
CA PRO A 183 -22.00 15.30 4.74
C PRO A 183 -21.30 16.15 3.66
N ARG A 184 -21.11 17.46 3.88
CA ARG A 184 -20.72 18.45 2.87
C ARG A 184 -19.54 19.35 3.24
N LEU A 185 -18.71 18.95 4.21
CA LEU A 185 -17.44 19.59 4.53
C LEU A 185 -16.30 18.58 4.66
N SER A 186 -16.28 17.58 3.78
CA SER A 186 -14.98 17.11 3.31
C SER A 186 -14.45 18.23 2.40
N PRO A 187 -13.27 18.82 2.64
CA PRO A 187 -12.64 19.63 1.62
C PRO A 187 -12.23 18.67 0.50
N GLU A 188 -13.13 18.46 -0.47
CA GLU A 188 -12.68 18.15 -1.81
C GLU A 188 -11.69 19.26 -2.17
N LEU A 189 -10.45 18.83 -2.34
CA LEU A 189 -9.39 19.60 -2.95
C LEU A 189 -10.00 20.29 -4.19
N ASN A 190 -10.15 21.60 -4.14
CA ASN A 190 -10.64 22.42 -5.25
C ASN A 190 -9.85 22.07 -6.50
N SER A 191 -10.40 21.17 -7.34
CA SER A 191 -9.88 20.96 -8.66
C SER A 191 -10.12 22.26 -9.45
N PRO A 192 -9.08 22.84 -10.08
CA PRO A 192 -9.24 24.04 -10.91
C PRO A 192 -10.34 23.92 -11.97
N SER A 193 -10.70 22.69 -12.36
CA SER A 193 -11.72 22.40 -13.37
C SER A 193 -13.15 22.78 -12.95
N GLU A 194 -13.52 22.69 -11.67
CA GLU A 194 -14.88 23.04 -11.20
C GLU A 194 -15.08 24.56 -11.10
N VAL A 195 -14.08 25.29 -10.59
CA VAL A 195 -14.11 26.76 -10.50
C VAL A 195 -14.23 27.37 -11.90
N LEU A 196 -13.52 26.82 -12.89
CA LEU A 196 -13.64 27.21 -14.29
C LEU A 196 -15.03 26.91 -14.87
N ARG A 197 -15.66 25.79 -14.47
CA ARG A 197 -17.00 25.41 -14.93
C ARG A 197 -18.07 26.36 -14.40
N THR A 198 -17.96 26.76 -13.14
CA THR A 198 -18.90 27.70 -12.50
C THR A 198 -18.73 29.13 -13.05
N LYS A 199 -17.48 29.58 -13.28
CA LYS A 199 -17.22 30.87 -13.95
C LYS A 199 -17.75 30.91 -15.39
N ARG A 200 -17.61 29.82 -16.15
CA ARG A 200 -18.21 29.71 -17.51
C ARG A 200 -19.73 29.76 -17.48
N LYS A 201 -20.36 29.17 -16.46
CA LYS A 201 -21.83 29.18 -16.32
C LYS A 201 -22.36 30.58 -15.99
N HIS A 202 -21.69 31.32 -15.09
CA HIS A 202 -22.05 32.71 -14.78
C HIS A 202 -21.84 33.67 -15.96
N SER A 203 -20.78 33.47 -16.76
CA SER A 203 -20.52 34.32 -17.93
C SER A 203 -21.53 34.13 -19.06
N ARG A 204 -22.11 32.92 -19.22
CA ARG A 204 -23.17 32.67 -20.21
C ARG A 204 -24.50 33.32 -19.82
N VAL A 205 -24.86 33.26 -18.54
CA VAL A 205 -26.12 33.86 -18.03
C VAL A 205 -26.11 35.39 -18.08
N GLY A 206 -24.93 36.02 -17.98
CA GLY A 206 -24.79 37.48 -18.13
C GLY A 206 -24.97 37.98 -19.57
N MET A 207 -24.75 37.11 -20.57
CA MET A 207 -24.87 37.46 -22.00
C MET A 207 -26.32 37.36 -22.52
N GLU A 208 -27.17 36.57 -21.86
CA GLU A 208 -28.59 36.41 -22.24
C GLU A 208 -29.51 37.50 -21.65
N ARG A 209 -28.96 38.47 -20.91
CA ARG A 209 -29.70 39.57 -20.26
C ARG A 209 -29.25 40.97 -20.69
N SER A 210 -28.54 41.09 -21.82
CA SER A 210 -28.23 42.37 -22.48
C SER A 210 -28.92 42.47 -23.83
#